data_AF-A0AAV4VIN5-F1
#
_entry.id   AF-A0AAV4VIN5-F1
#
_cell.length_a   1.000
_cell.length_b   1.000
_cell.length_c   1.000
_cell.angle_alpha   90.00
_cell.angle_beta   90.00
_cell.angle_gamma   90.00
#
_symmetry.space_group_name_H-M   'P 1'
#
loop_
_entity.id
_entity.type
_entity.pdbx_description
1 polymer ?
#
loop_
_entity_poly.entity_id
_entity_poly.type
_entity_poly.pdbx_seq_one_letter_code
_entity_poly.pdbx_strand_id
1 'polypeptide(L)'
;MAARETKITRLSPLISPLVELAFKAQCLMPVSCGFQSSLLKLQHIFELTTDDYNLDVRIVKRISNATDANVFLKDIETSDPESRKYVVLDCNAENGKTIIVNHVHDIYMGRRNYHFLLTSLVMDEYWKSDVQEFGAINITGFRIIQSQSPDTLQFLSIWKSLNSSRWPGAGTEHISAAVALAYDGTKVILDAYSRLLKKKPDIFRNNFRRGEVYNNGTKGIDCRKLPVTPWEHGDKISHYLRKTDIRGITGNISFGDKGYRKNFSIDIMEMTMNTDMAKIATWSDVNGMELFPPKYKRMKVSTGLENKTYIVTSILEEPYLMYKRAEPGDILEGNDVFEGYCKDLADLIAETLKINYVLRLVNDSAYGGQDPNSPVGWNGMVGELIRK
;
A
#
# COMPACT_ATOMS: atom_id res chain seq x y z
N MET A 1 -44.65 23.31 22.28
CA MET A 1 -45.39 23.64 21.04
C MET A 1 -44.52 24.64 20.27
N ALA A 2 -43.78 24.36 19.20
CA ALA A 2 -43.56 23.21 18.33
C ALA A 2 -42.12 23.39 17.75
N ALA A 3 -41.23 22.40 17.89
CA ALA A 3 -40.78 21.52 16.80
C ALA A 3 -40.17 22.23 15.57
N ARG A 4 -38.84 22.15 15.42
CA ARG A 4 -38.17 21.96 14.12
C ARG A 4 -36.99 21.00 14.31
N GLU A 5 -37.34 19.76 14.65
CA GLU A 5 -36.58 18.58 14.25
C GLU A 5 -36.55 18.57 12.72
N THR A 6 -35.36 18.74 12.14
CA THR A 6 -35.18 18.45 10.72
C THR A 6 -34.75 17.00 10.64
N LYS A 7 -35.78 16.15 10.51
CA LYS A 7 -35.70 14.72 10.19
C LYS A 7 -34.69 14.46 9.07
N ILE A 8 -33.55 13.84 9.40
CA ILE A 8 -32.78 13.03 8.45
C ILE A 8 -33.39 11.62 8.51
N THR A 9 -34.59 11.48 7.94
CA THR A 9 -35.20 10.18 7.66
C THR A 9 -35.24 9.99 6.17
N ARG A 10 -34.27 9.21 5.65
CA ARG A 10 -34.42 8.19 4.59
C ARG A 10 -33.03 7.79 4.09
N LEU A 11 -32.42 6.80 4.74
CA LEU A 11 -31.47 5.90 4.08
C LEU A 11 -32.05 4.49 4.19
N SER A 12 -32.65 4.06 3.07
CA SER A 12 -33.22 2.74 2.80
C SER A 12 -32.10 1.70 2.53
N PRO A 13 -32.42 0.40 2.51
CA PRO A 13 -31.49 -0.68 2.83
C PRO A 13 -30.61 -1.06 1.65
N LEU A 14 -29.43 -0.47 1.56
CA LEU A 14 -28.33 -0.94 0.70
C LEU A 14 -27.04 -0.78 1.51
N ILE A 15 -26.88 -1.71 2.45
CA ILE A 15 -25.69 -1.83 3.30
C ILE A 15 -24.54 -2.31 2.41
N SER A 16 -23.50 -1.48 2.38
CA SER A 16 -22.29 -1.58 1.56
C SER A 16 -21.31 -2.64 2.06
N PRO A 17 -20.55 -3.35 1.19
CA PRO A 17 -19.52 -4.32 1.59
C PRO A 17 -18.37 -3.73 2.41
N LEU A 18 -18.07 -2.43 2.28
CA LEU A 18 -17.03 -1.74 3.07
C LEU A 18 -17.53 -1.27 4.44
N VAL A 19 -18.82 -0.94 4.54
CA VAL A 19 -19.50 -0.76 5.82
C VAL A 19 -19.62 -2.13 6.51
N GLU A 20 -19.81 -3.23 5.80
CA GLU A 20 -19.64 -4.56 6.39
C GLU A 20 -18.20 -4.84 6.86
N LEU A 21 -17.16 -4.33 6.17
CA LEU A 21 -15.76 -4.59 6.50
C LEU A 21 -15.25 -3.81 7.71
N ALA A 22 -15.71 -2.57 7.91
CA ALA A 22 -15.42 -1.79 9.11
C ALA A 22 -16.38 -2.10 10.27
N PHE A 23 -17.62 -2.52 10.00
CA PHE A 23 -18.67 -2.67 11.04
C PHE A 23 -19.00 -4.14 11.41
N LYS A 24 -18.48 -5.16 10.69
CA LYS A 24 -18.38 -6.57 11.17
C LYS A 24 -17.00 -6.92 11.74
N ALA A 25 -16.10 -5.95 11.88
CA ALA A 25 -14.86 -6.16 12.60
C ALA A 25 -15.17 -6.29 14.09
N GLN A 26 -15.44 -7.52 14.54
CA GLN A 26 -15.49 -7.86 15.98
C GLN A 26 -14.14 -7.62 16.68
N CYS A 27 -13.09 -7.24 15.94
CA CYS A 27 -11.76 -6.96 16.44
C CYS A 27 -11.05 -5.93 15.55
N LEU A 28 -11.04 -4.65 15.93
CA LEU A 28 -10.10 -3.69 15.34
C LEU A 28 -8.82 -3.58 16.18
N MET A 29 -7.68 -3.65 15.49
CA MET A 29 -6.37 -3.46 16.10
C MET A 29 -5.64 -2.30 15.42
N PRO A 30 -5.88 -1.05 15.85
CA PRO A 30 -5.16 0.11 15.33
C PRO A 30 -3.70 0.10 15.76
N VAL A 31 -2.83 0.24 14.76
CA VAL A 31 -1.39 0.35 14.89
C VAL A 31 -0.95 1.68 14.30
N SER A 32 -0.33 2.53 15.13
CA SER A 32 0.01 3.91 14.78
C SER A 32 1.51 4.19 14.86
N CYS A 33 2.09 4.80 13.83
CA CYS A 33 3.45 5.36 13.85
C CYS A 33 3.42 6.88 14.04
N GLY A 34 3.95 7.40 15.15
CA GLY A 34 4.10 8.86 15.37
C GLY A 34 3.27 9.43 16.54
N PHE A 35 3.40 10.74 16.80
CA PHE A 35 3.06 11.35 18.10
C PHE A 35 1.72 12.11 18.17
N GLN A 36 1.11 12.59 17.08
CA GLN A 36 -0.02 13.55 17.24
C GLN A 36 -1.17 13.52 16.21
N SER A 37 -0.90 13.47 14.91
CA SER A 37 -1.98 13.49 13.88
C SER A 37 -2.80 12.19 13.87
N SER A 38 -2.14 11.05 14.13
CA SER A 38 -2.77 9.73 14.20
C SER A 38 -3.78 9.60 15.32
N LEU A 39 -3.52 10.24 16.47
CA LEU A 39 -4.41 10.20 17.61
C LEU A 39 -5.72 10.97 17.35
N LEU A 40 -5.66 12.08 16.62
CA LEU A 40 -6.85 12.85 16.22
C LEU A 40 -7.74 12.06 15.26
N LYS A 41 -7.15 11.31 14.33
CA LYS A 41 -7.91 10.40 13.44
C LYS A 41 -8.59 9.31 14.25
N LEU A 42 -7.87 8.72 15.21
CA LEU A 42 -8.40 7.68 16.07
C LEU A 42 -9.55 8.21 16.94
N GLN A 43 -9.41 9.43 17.48
CA GLN A 43 -10.50 10.09 18.21
C GLN A 43 -11.75 10.25 17.34
N HIS A 44 -11.60 10.71 16.10
CA HIS A 44 -12.74 10.79 15.16
C HIS A 44 -13.40 9.42 14.93
N ILE A 45 -12.60 8.35 14.82
CA ILE A 45 -13.16 6.99 14.66
C ILE A 45 -14.00 6.59 15.89
N PHE A 46 -13.53 6.89 17.10
CA PHE A 46 -14.30 6.65 18.33
C PHE A 46 -15.57 7.51 18.40
N GLU A 47 -15.51 8.77 17.98
CA GLU A 47 -16.68 9.65 17.94
C GLU A 47 -17.75 9.20 16.94
N LEU A 48 -17.39 8.38 15.94
CA LEU A 48 -18.33 7.80 14.97
C LEU A 48 -19.08 6.57 15.51
N THR A 49 -18.69 6.05 16.67
CA THR A 49 -19.46 5.00 17.35
C THR A 49 -20.77 5.57 17.89
N THR A 50 -21.87 4.91 17.58
CA THR A 50 -23.23 5.33 17.99
C THR A 50 -24.03 4.10 18.42
N ASP A 51 -25.20 4.29 19.03
CA ASP A 51 -26.04 3.17 19.48
C ASP A 51 -26.46 2.21 18.35
N ASP A 52 -26.54 2.71 17.11
CA ASP A 52 -26.85 1.92 15.91
C ASP A 52 -25.61 1.28 15.26
N TYR A 53 -24.41 1.71 15.65
CA TYR A 53 -23.13 1.29 15.05
C TYR A 53 -22.04 1.10 16.11
N ASN A 54 -21.85 -0.14 16.56
CA ASN A 54 -20.84 -0.49 17.54
C ASN A 54 -19.53 -0.91 16.88
N LEU A 55 -18.42 -0.27 17.27
CA LEU A 55 -17.07 -0.59 16.81
C LEU A 55 -16.27 -1.20 17.96
N ASP A 56 -15.96 -2.50 17.89
CA ASP A 56 -15.17 -3.17 18.93
C ASP A 56 -13.68 -3.03 18.66
N VAL A 57 -13.06 -2.01 19.28
CA VAL A 57 -11.62 -1.79 19.25
C VAL A 57 -10.97 -2.58 20.39
N ARG A 58 -10.34 -3.71 20.06
CA ARG A 58 -9.75 -4.60 21.06
C ARG A 58 -8.41 -4.10 21.59
N ILE A 59 -7.51 -3.69 20.69
CA ILE A 59 -6.13 -3.37 21.08
C ILE A 59 -5.59 -2.21 20.26
N VAL A 60 -5.12 -1.16 20.93
CA VAL A 60 -4.44 -0.02 20.31
C VAL A 60 -2.97 -0.10 20.64
N LYS A 61 -2.09 -0.13 19.62
CA LYS A 61 -0.64 -0.10 19.84
C LYS A 61 -0.01 1.06 19.08
N ARG A 62 0.71 1.89 19.83
CA ARG A 62 1.68 2.82 19.26
C ARG A 62 2.98 2.08 19.00
N ILE A 63 3.49 2.16 17.78
CA ILE A 63 4.71 1.49 17.35
C ILE A 63 5.80 2.50 17.02
N SER A 64 7.05 2.10 17.28
CA SER A 64 8.22 2.94 16.96
C SER A 64 8.76 2.69 15.55
N ASN A 65 8.68 1.44 15.09
CA ASN A 65 9.16 0.99 13.78
C ASN A 65 8.35 -0.22 13.30
N ALA A 66 8.63 -0.70 12.08
CA ALA A 66 7.94 -1.84 11.50
C ALA A 66 8.15 -3.14 12.31
N THR A 67 9.36 -3.41 12.79
CA THR A 67 9.69 -4.62 13.54
C THR A 67 8.89 -4.76 14.84
N ASP A 68 8.75 -3.67 15.60
CA ASP A 68 7.91 -3.57 16.80
C ASP A 68 6.45 -3.95 16.51
N ALA A 69 5.94 -3.50 15.36
CA ALA A 69 4.61 -3.88 14.89
C ALA A 69 4.51 -5.38 14.58
N ASN A 70 5.51 -5.96 13.91
CA ASN A 70 5.50 -7.38 13.56
C ASN A 70 5.58 -8.27 14.80
N VAL A 71 6.39 -7.91 15.80
CA VAL A 71 6.44 -8.61 17.09
C VAL A 71 5.08 -8.56 17.77
N PHE A 72 4.47 -7.37 17.85
CA PHE A 72 3.14 -7.21 18.43
C PHE A 72 2.06 -8.05 17.71
N LEU A 73 2.07 -8.07 16.38
CA LEU A 73 1.12 -8.88 15.60
C LEU A 73 1.33 -10.38 15.83
N LYS A 74 2.57 -10.82 16.06
CA LYS A 74 2.92 -12.21 16.36
C LYS A 74 2.45 -12.64 17.75
N ASP A 75 2.54 -11.75 18.74
CA ASP A 75 1.99 -12.01 20.08
C ASP A 75 0.46 -12.20 20.03
N ILE A 76 -0.22 -11.42 19.20
CA ILE A 76 -1.66 -11.57 18.96
C ILE A 76 -1.97 -12.89 18.25
N GLU A 77 -1.21 -13.25 17.22
CA GLU A 77 -1.42 -14.52 16.50
C GLU A 77 -1.22 -15.74 17.42
N THR A 78 -0.21 -15.67 18.29
CA THR A 78 0.11 -16.76 19.24
C THR A 78 -0.99 -16.92 20.29
N SER A 79 -1.65 -15.83 20.69
CA SER A 79 -2.71 -15.86 21.71
C SER A 79 -4.08 -16.25 21.15
N ASP A 80 -4.36 -15.93 19.89
CA ASP A 80 -5.66 -16.18 19.27
C ASP A 80 -5.52 -16.51 17.78
N PRO A 81 -5.05 -17.72 17.40
CA PRO A 81 -4.70 -18.05 16.01
C PRO A 81 -5.92 -18.18 15.08
N GLU A 82 -7.07 -18.61 15.61
CA GLU A 82 -8.25 -18.92 14.79
C GLU A 82 -9.09 -17.68 14.45
N SER A 83 -8.97 -16.59 15.22
CA SER A 83 -9.79 -15.42 14.98
C SER A 83 -9.36 -14.61 13.76
N ARG A 84 -10.37 -14.00 13.12
CA ARG A 84 -10.17 -13.01 12.08
C ARG A 84 -9.74 -11.67 12.70
N LYS A 85 -8.70 -11.08 12.12
CA LYS A 85 -7.99 -9.92 12.65
C LYS A 85 -8.03 -8.80 11.62
N TYR A 86 -8.70 -7.70 11.95
CA TYR A 86 -8.74 -6.50 11.12
C TYR A 86 -7.77 -5.47 11.69
N VAL A 87 -6.69 -5.23 10.95
CA VAL A 87 -5.58 -4.38 11.41
C VAL A 87 -5.63 -3.05 10.67
N VAL A 88 -5.71 -1.95 11.42
CA VAL A 88 -5.69 -0.59 10.85
C VAL A 88 -4.29 -0.02 11.02
N LEU A 89 -3.59 0.20 9.91
CA LEU A 89 -2.24 0.76 9.91
C LEU A 89 -2.29 2.25 9.57
N ASP A 90 -2.03 3.09 10.57
CA ASP A 90 -1.79 4.53 10.40
C ASP A 90 -0.30 4.82 10.55
N CYS A 91 0.44 4.51 9.49
CA CYS A 91 1.87 4.74 9.41
C CYS A 91 2.27 5.35 8.06
N ASN A 92 3.52 5.78 7.96
CA ASN A 92 4.09 6.13 6.66
C ASN A 92 4.13 4.89 5.75
N ALA A 93 4.23 5.13 4.46
CA ALA A 93 4.12 4.08 3.47
C ALA A 93 5.23 3.02 3.57
N GLU A 94 6.45 3.45 3.88
CA GLU A 94 7.62 2.57 4.04
C GLU A 94 7.45 1.59 5.20
N ASN A 95 7.00 2.07 6.36
CA ASN A 95 6.72 1.21 7.51
C ASN A 95 5.55 0.29 7.21
N GLY A 96 4.45 0.80 6.65
CA GLY A 96 3.28 -0.03 6.30
C GLY A 96 3.65 -1.17 5.36
N LYS A 97 4.46 -0.87 4.34
CA LYS A 97 5.03 -1.86 3.42
C LYS A 97 5.85 -2.92 4.18
N THR A 98 6.80 -2.48 4.99
CA THR A 98 7.72 -3.36 5.71
C THR A 98 6.96 -4.29 6.68
N ILE A 99 5.94 -3.76 7.37
CA ILE A 99 5.08 -4.53 8.28
C ILE A 99 4.39 -5.67 7.52
N ILE A 100 3.78 -5.37 6.38
CA ILE A 100 3.03 -6.37 5.61
C ILE A 100 3.99 -7.40 4.99
N VAL A 101 5.11 -6.96 4.42
CA VAL A 101 6.12 -7.87 3.85
C VAL A 101 6.65 -8.84 4.90
N ASN A 102 7.05 -8.32 6.07
CA ASN A 102 7.52 -9.15 7.18
C ASN A 102 6.43 -10.10 7.69
N HIS A 103 5.18 -9.64 7.75
CA HIS A 103 4.04 -10.46 8.15
C HIS A 103 3.81 -11.62 7.18
N VAL A 104 3.91 -11.38 5.87
CA VAL A 104 3.74 -12.43 4.85
C VAL A 104 4.91 -13.42 4.86
N HIS A 105 6.14 -12.95 5.09
CA HIS A 105 7.32 -13.84 5.15
C HIS A 105 7.41 -14.68 6.43
N ASP A 106 6.78 -14.28 7.53
CA ASP A 106 6.78 -15.08 8.76
C ASP A 106 5.89 -16.31 8.60
N ILE A 107 6.50 -17.50 8.65
CA ILE A 107 5.84 -18.80 8.52
C ILE A 107 4.87 -19.11 9.67
N TYR A 108 5.01 -18.41 10.81
CA TYR A 108 4.17 -18.59 11.98
C TYR A 108 2.93 -17.68 11.96
N MET A 109 2.74 -16.86 10.92
CA MET A 109 1.62 -15.94 10.80
C MET A 109 0.52 -16.46 9.86
N GLY A 110 -0.72 -16.52 10.36
CA GLY A 110 -1.89 -16.97 9.59
C GLY A 110 -2.39 -15.94 8.57
N ARG A 111 -1.82 -15.92 7.36
CA ARG A 111 -2.15 -14.95 6.29
C ARG A 111 -3.65 -14.81 5.96
N ARG A 112 -4.41 -15.92 6.00
CA ARG A 112 -5.84 -15.93 5.60
C ARG A 112 -6.77 -15.27 6.61
N ASN A 113 -6.33 -15.11 7.86
CA ASN A 113 -7.16 -14.58 8.94
C ASN A 113 -6.96 -13.07 9.12
N TYR A 114 -6.04 -12.44 8.38
CA TYR A 114 -5.74 -11.02 8.48
C TYR A 114 -6.29 -10.21 7.32
N HIS A 115 -6.80 -9.03 7.65
CA HIS A 115 -7.14 -7.99 6.69
C HIS A 115 -6.48 -6.68 7.14
N PHE A 116 -5.66 -6.08 6.27
CA PHE A 116 -5.00 -4.81 6.56
C PHE A 116 -5.74 -3.64 5.91
N LEU A 117 -6.03 -2.60 6.69
CA LEU A 117 -6.53 -1.32 6.22
C LEU A 117 -5.44 -0.26 6.34
N LEU A 118 -5.03 0.31 5.21
CA LEU A 118 -4.04 1.39 5.14
C LEU A 118 -4.75 2.74 5.11
N THR A 119 -4.60 3.55 6.15
CA THR A 119 -5.26 4.86 6.27
C THR A 119 -4.56 5.96 5.49
N SER A 120 -3.27 5.81 5.21
CA SER A 120 -2.47 6.76 4.43
C SER A 120 -2.74 6.60 2.92
N LEU A 121 -2.56 7.68 2.15
CA LEU A 121 -2.74 7.70 0.69
C LEU A 121 -1.57 7.02 -0.05
N VAL A 122 -1.33 5.74 0.23
CA VAL A 122 -0.09 5.02 -0.12
C VAL A 122 -0.29 3.98 -1.22
N MET A 123 -1.52 3.82 -1.73
CA MET A 123 -1.84 2.81 -2.73
C MET A 123 -1.20 3.10 -4.11
N ASP A 124 -0.75 4.32 -4.37
CA ASP A 124 -0.08 4.66 -5.65
C ASP A 124 1.44 4.52 -5.61
N GLU A 125 2.07 4.55 -4.45
CA GLU A 125 3.50 4.85 -4.35
C GLU A 125 4.40 3.60 -4.28
N TYR A 126 3.88 2.45 -3.86
CA TYR A 126 4.74 1.33 -3.43
C TYR A 126 4.33 -0.08 -3.88
N TRP A 127 3.26 -0.21 -4.64
CA TRP A 127 2.74 -1.50 -5.09
C TRP A 127 3.22 -1.78 -6.50
N LYS A 128 4.54 -1.92 -6.64
CA LYS A 128 5.10 -2.52 -7.87
C LYS A 128 4.37 -3.83 -8.09
N SER A 129 3.92 -4.07 -9.31
CA SER A 129 3.27 -5.30 -9.77
C SER A 129 4.03 -6.60 -9.43
N ASP A 130 5.26 -6.50 -8.95
CA ASP A 130 6.21 -7.59 -8.78
C ASP A 130 6.37 -8.06 -7.32
N VAL A 131 5.69 -7.43 -6.36
CA VAL A 131 5.73 -7.86 -4.95
C VAL A 131 4.62 -8.88 -4.72
N GLN A 132 4.90 -10.15 -5.02
CA GLN A 132 3.97 -11.29 -4.88
C GLN A 132 3.38 -11.39 -3.48
N GLU A 133 4.09 -10.90 -2.47
CA GLU A 133 3.70 -10.90 -1.06
C GLU A 133 2.38 -10.15 -0.83
N PHE A 134 2.10 -9.12 -1.62
CA PHE A 134 0.87 -8.34 -1.48
C PHE A 134 -0.34 -8.99 -2.11
N GLY A 135 -0.12 -9.90 -3.05
CA GLY A 135 -1.14 -10.84 -3.51
C GLY A 135 -1.33 -12.04 -2.58
N ALA A 136 -0.71 -12.06 -1.39
CA ALA A 136 -0.85 -13.16 -0.42
C ALA A 136 -1.74 -12.82 0.78
N ILE A 137 -2.29 -11.60 0.84
CA ILE A 137 -3.13 -11.13 1.96
C ILE A 137 -4.12 -10.08 1.50
N ASN A 138 -5.23 -9.90 2.24
CA ASN A 138 -6.22 -8.89 1.92
C ASN A 138 -5.80 -7.51 2.43
N ILE A 139 -5.74 -6.54 1.53
CA ILE A 139 -5.34 -5.16 1.82
C ILE A 139 -6.36 -4.22 1.21
N THR A 140 -6.88 -3.31 2.02
CA THR A 140 -7.68 -2.17 1.56
C THR A 140 -6.91 -0.88 1.85
N GLY A 141 -7.00 0.08 0.95
CA GLY A 141 -6.38 1.39 1.16
C GLY A 141 -6.97 2.46 0.26
N PHE A 142 -6.42 3.66 0.39
CA PHE A 142 -6.96 4.86 -0.25
C PHE A 142 -6.00 5.41 -1.30
N ARG A 143 -6.58 5.90 -2.40
CA ARG A 143 -5.89 6.56 -3.50
C ARG A 143 -6.54 7.91 -3.80
N ILE A 144 -5.74 8.96 -3.91
CA ILE A 144 -6.24 10.29 -4.30
C ILE A 144 -6.00 10.59 -5.79
N ILE A 145 -5.06 9.89 -6.43
CA ILE A 145 -4.68 10.14 -7.82
C ILE A 145 -5.76 9.58 -8.75
N GLN A 146 -6.22 10.42 -9.68
CA GLN A 146 -7.20 10.02 -10.69
C GLN A 146 -6.47 9.38 -11.88
N SER A 147 -6.09 8.11 -11.76
CA SER A 147 -5.20 7.41 -12.70
C SER A 147 -5.71 7.36 -14.15
N GLN A 148 -7.02 7.49 -14.37
CA GLN A 148 -7.64 7.46 -15.70
C GLN A 148 -7.86 8.86 -16.30
N SER A 149 -7.52 9.93 -15.60
CA SER A 149 -7.73 11.28 -16.11
C SER A 149 -6.68 11.62 -17.19
N PRO A 150 -7.05 12.36 -18.26
CA PRO A 150 -6.10 12.80 -19.28
C PRO A 150 -4.93 13.60 -18.70
N ASP A 151 -5.20 14.47 -17.72
CA ASP A 151 -4.19 15.27 -17.02
C ASP A 151 -3.15 14.38 -16.33
N THR A 152 -3.61 13.33 -15.65
CA THR A 152 -2.72 12.36 -14.98
C THR A 152 -1.91 11.56 -15.99
N LEU A 153 -2.53 11.08 -17.07
CA LEU A 153 -1.83 10.30 -18.10
C LEU A 153 -0.72 11.12 -18.78
N GLN A 154 -1.00 12.39 -19.09
CA GLN A 154 -0.01 13.31 -19.65
C GLN A 154 1.12 13.62 -18.65
N PHE A 155 0.78 13.85 -17.38
CA PHE A 155 1.78 14.07 -16.35
C PHE A 155 2.69 12.84 -16.20
N LEU A 156 2.11 11.65 -16.12
CA LEU A 156 2.87 10.40 -15.97
C LEU A 156 3.74 10.10 -17.19
N SER A 157 3.32 10.42 -18.41
CA SER A 157 4.17 10.21 -19.59
C SER A 157 5.44 11.07 -19.53
N ILE A 158 5.32 12.31 -19.04
CA ILE A 158 6.48 13.20 -18.84
C ILE A 158 7.32 12.68 -17.67
N TRP A 159 6.69 12.35 -16.54
CA TRP A 159 7.36 11.85 -15.34
C TRP A 159 8.23 10.63 -15.61
N LYS A 160 7.71 9.67 -16.38
CA LYS A 160 8.44 8.47 -16.82
C LYS A 160 9.68 8.79 -17.67
N SER A 161 9.66 9.89 -18.43
CA SER A 161 10.80 10.28 -19.28
C SER A 161 11.90 11.06 -18.54
N LEU A 162 11.66 11.45 -17.28
CA LEU A 162 12.63 12.22 -16.51
C LEU A 162 13.81 11.35 -16.06
N ASN A 163 15.01 11.90 -16.19
CA ASN A 163 16.24 11.25 -15.75
C ASN A 163 16.36 11.30 -14.21
N SER A 164 16.38 10.14 -13.57
CA SER A 164 16.46 9.98 -12.11
C SER A 164 17.74 10.55 -11.49
N SER A 165 18.84 10.67 -12.25
CA SER A 165 20.08 11.28 -11.76
C SER A 165 19.96 12.80 -11.59
N ARG A 166 19.14 13.45 -12.44
CA ARG A 166 18.86 14.90 -12.33
C ARG A 166 17.69 15.18 -11.38
N TRP A 167 16.72 14.27 -11.35
CA TRP A 167 15.50 14.38 -10.57
C TRP A 167 15.33 13.12 -9.71
N PRO A 168 15.91 13.10 -8.49
CA PRO A 168 15.82 11.93 -7.61
C PRO A 168 14.36 11.52 -7.39
N GLY A 169 14.06 10.24 -7.60
CA GLY A 169 12.71 9.68 -7.47
C GLY A 169 11.82 9.81 -8.71
N ALA A 170 12.24 10.54 -9.76
CA ALA A 170 11.54 10.60 -11.04
C ALA A 170 11.93 9.45 -11.99
N GLY A 171 11.22 9.33 -13.12
CA GLY A 171 11.43 8.25 -14.09
C GLY A 171 10.73 6.93 -13.74
N THR A 172 9.83 6.96 -12.76
CA THR A 172 9.07 5.79 -12.29
C THR A 172 7.71 5.68 -12.95
N GLU A 173 7.07 4.50 -12.89
CA GLU A 173 5.72 4.32 -13.44
C GLU A 173 4.61 4.99 -12.60
N HIS A 174 4.88 5.18 -11.32
CA HIS A 174 3.94 5.69 -10.33
C HIS A 174 4.56 6.82 -9.51
N ILE A 175 3.70 7.59 -8.84
CA ILE A 175 4.09 8.74 -8.02
C ILE A 175 3.40 8.67 -6.66
N SER A 176 3.99 9.36 -5.69
CA SER A 176 3.39 9.50 -4.37
C SER A 176 2.22 10.47 -4.37
N ALA A 177 1.30 10.28 -3.42
CA ALA A 177 0.27 11.27 -3.13
C ALA A 177 0.89 12.63 -2.75
N ALA A 178 2.04 12.63 -2.06
CA ALA A 178 2.75 13.86 -1.70
C ALA A 178 3.27 14.62 -2.94
N VAL A 179 3.87 13.92 -3.90
CA VAL A 179 4.31 14.49 -5.19
C VAL A 179 3.11 15.00 -5.98
N ALA A 180 2.02 14.23 -6.00
CA ALA A 180 0.82 14.64 -6.71
C ALA A 180 0.19 15.91 -6.13
N LEU A 181 0.08 16.00 -4.81
CA LEU A 181 -0.40 17.19 -4.10
C LEU A 181 0.55 18.39 -4.27
N ALA A 182 1.86 18.17 -4.31
CA ALA A 182 2.83 19.24 -4.56
C ALA A 182 2.68 19.79 -5.99
N TYR A 183 2.57 18.91 -6.99
CA TYR A 183 2.33 19.29 -8.38
C TYR A 183 1.04 20.10 -8.52
N ASP A 184 -0.07 19.58 -8.00
CA ASP A 184 -1.36 20.29 -8.01
C ASP A 184 -1.31 21.60 -7.21
N GLY A 185 -0.54 21.65 -6.12
CA GLY A 185 -0.29 22.88 -5.36
C GLY A 185 0.37 23.98 -6.20
N THR A 186 1.31 23.63 -7.08
CA THR A 186 1.90 24.60 -8.01
C THR A 186 0.89 25.11 -9.04
N LYS A 187 -0.02 24.25 -9.51
CA LYS A 187 -1.14 24.66 -10.39
C LYS A 187 -2.08 25.65 -9.70
N VAL A 188 -2.40 25.43 -8.42
CA VAL A 188 -3.22 26.36 -7.63
C VAL A 188 -2.57 27.73 -7.51
N ILE A 189 -1.27 27.78 -7.23
CA ILE A 189 -0.50 29.03 -7.15
C ILE A 189 -0.52 29.72 -8.52
N LEU A 190 -0.22 28.98 -9.60
CA LEU A 190 -0.20 29.52 -10.95
C LEU A 190 -1.55 30.12 -11.34
N ASP A 191 -2.65 29.38 -11.17
CA ASP A 191 -3.99 29.86 -11.48
C ASP A 191 -4.35 31.13 -10.69
N ALA A 192 -4.07 31.15 -9.38
CA ALA A 192 -4.36 32.30 -8.54
C ALA A 192 -3.62 33.56 -9.00
N TYR A 193 -2.31 33.45 -9.29
CA TYR A 193 -1.51 34.57 -9.79
C TYR A 193 -1.90 34.98 -11.21
N SER A 194 -2.19 34.03 -12.10
CA SER A 194 -2.67 34.33 -13.45
C SER A 194 -3.97 35.13 -13.43
N ARG A 195 -4.94 34.74 -12.59
CA ARG A 195 -6.20 35.49 -12.43
C ARG A 195 -5.98 36.86 -11.79
N LEU A 196 -5.11 36.95 -10.79
CA LEU A 196 -4.78 38.21 -10.12
C LEU A 196 -4.13 39.21 -11.07
N LEU A 197 -3.10 38.78 -11.80
CA LEU A 197 -2.35 39.62 -12.73
C LEU A 197 -3.16 39.98 -13.97
N LYS A 198 -4.04 39.08 -14.45
CA LYS A 198 -4.99 39.41 -15.53
C LYS A 198 -5.94 40.53 -15.13
N LYS A 199 -6.39 40.57 -13.86
CA LYS A 199 -7.29 41.62 -13.37
C LYS A 199 -6.55 42.92 -13.01
N LYS A 200 -5.34 42.82 -12.45
CA LYS A 200 -4.49 43.97 -12.08
C LYS A 200 -3.02 43.68 -12.40
N PRO A 201 -2.56 43.99 -13.64
CA PRO A 201 -1.18 43.73 -14.06
C PRO A 201 -0.14 44.47 -13.21
N ASP A 202 -0.44 45.72 -12.83
CA ASP A 202 0.47 46.58 -12.07
C ASP A 202 0.39 46.38 -10.54
N ILE A 203 -0.32 45.35 -10.04
CA ILE A 203 -0.55 45.19 -8.61
C ILE A 203 0.75 45.18 -7.80
N PHE A 204 1.81 44.59 -8.34
CA PHE A 204 3.11 44.49 -7.66
C PHE A 204 4.14 45.54 -8.09
N ARG A 205 3.75 46.54 -8.89
CA ARG A 205 4.67 47.54 -9.46
C ARG A 205 5.48 48.27 -8.38
N ASN A 206 4.88 48.51 -7.21
CA ASN A 206 5.53 49.18 -6.09
C ASN A 206 6.28 48.23 -5.15
N ASN A 207 6.01 46.93 -5.24
CA ASN A 207 6.57 45.92 -4.34
C ASN A 207 7.92 45.40 -4.83
N PHE A 208 8.16 45.32 -6.14
CA PHE A 208 9.41 44.82 -6.68
C PHE A 208 10.23 45.95 -7.30
N ARG A 209 11.29 46.40 -6.60
CA ARG A 209 12.15 47.49 -7.05
C ARG A 209 13.61 47.06 -6.93
N ARG A 210 14.37 47.15 -8.02
CA ARG A 210 15.81 46.81 -8.06
C ARG A 210 16.15 45.41 -7.51
N GLY A 211 15.30 44.42 -7.78
CA GLY A 211 15.47 43.04 -7.29
C GLY A 211 15.11 42.83 -5.81
N GLU A 212 14.60 43.86 -5.14
CA GLU A 212 14.18 43.80 -3.74
C GLU A 212 12.66 43.86 -3.61
N VAL A 213 12.17 43.24 -2.54
CA VAL A 213 10.76 43.20 -2.17
C VAL A 213 10.49 44.31 -1.16
N TYR A 214 9.45 45.11 -1.38
CA TYR A 214 9.02 46.22 -0.51
C TYR A 214 7.58 46.01 -0.06
N ASN A 215 7.32 46.21 1.23
CA ASN A 215 5.98 46.21 1.81
C ASN A 215 5.68 47.62 2.34
N ASN A 216 4.76 48.36 1.71
CA ASN A 216 4.41 49.71 2.15
C ASN A 216 5.64 50.64 2.40
N GLY A 217 6.64 50.57 1.51
CA GLY A 217 7.86 51.38 1.60
C GLY A 217 8.99 50.80 2.46
N THR A 218 8.75 49.77 3.28
CA THR A 218 9.83 49.06 4.00
C THR A 218 10.38 47.91 3.17
N LYS A 219 11.70 47.71 3.19
CA LYS A 219 12.34 46.57 2.51
C LYS A 219 11.98 45.27 3.24
N GLY A 220 11.25 44.39 2.56
CA GLY A 220 10.78 43.10 3.06
C GLY A 220 9.71 43.20 4.16
N ILE A 221 9.57 42.10 4.89
CA ILE A 221 8.74 42.00 6.09
C ILE A 221 9.69 41.65 7.24
N ASP A 222 9.78 42.50 8.26
CA ASP A 222 10.59 42.24 9.44
C ASP A 222 9.76 41.52 10.51
N CYS A 223 9.99 40.21 10.66
CA CYS A 223 9.30 39.38 11.64
C CYS A 223 9.73 39.66 13.09
N ARG A 224 10.81 40.42 13.33
CA ARG A 224 11.29 40.77 14.68
C ARG A 224 10.69 42.06 15.21
N LYS A 225 10.21 42.93 14.32
CA LYS A 225 9.57 44.19 14.69
C LYS A 225 8.14 43.92 15.15
N LEU A 226 7.78 44.43 16.34
CA LEU A 226 6.43 44.36 16.89
C LEU A 226 5.79 45.76 16.92
N PRO A 227 4.55 45.94 16.43
CA PRO A 227 3.73 44.94 15.72
C PRO A 227 4.30 44.64 14.32
N VAL A 228 4.13 43.40 13.86
CA VAL A 228 4.51 42.99 12.50
C VAL A 228 3.55 43.64 11.51
N THR A 229 4.08 44.36 10.53
CA THR A 229 3.27 44.89 9.42
C THR A 229 3.03 43.77 8.40
N PRO A 230 1.78 43.29 8.22
CA PRO A 230 1.48 42.25 7.26
C PRO A 230 1.71 42.71 5.82
N TRP A 231 1.89 41.78 4.90
CA TRP A 231 2.02 42.09 3.48
C TRP A 231 0.74 42.74 2.93
N GLU A 232 0.85 43.91 2.31
CA GLU A 232 -0.29 44.71 1.83
C GLU A 232 -1.22 44.00 0.82
N HIS A 233 -0.76 42.90 0.20
CA HIS A 233 -1.56 42.11 -0.74
C HIS A 233 -1.88 40.70 -0.24
N GLY A 234 -1.54 40.38 1.02
CA GLY A 234 -1.73 39.06 1.60
C GLY A 234 -3.17 38.58 1.50
N ASP A 235 -4.13 39.42 1.93
CA ASP A 235 -5.57 39.08 1.87
C ASP A 235 -6.08 38.89 0.45
N LYS A 236 -5.59 39.70 -0.50
CA LYS A 236 -5.95 39.58 -1.92
C LYS A 236 -5.44 38.24 -2.45
N ILE A 237 -4.16 37.93 -2.28
CA ILE A 237 -3.56 36.66 -2.75
C ILE A 237 -4.31 35.48 -2.13
N SER A 238 -4.52 35.52 -0.82
CA SER A 238 -5.24 34.49 -0.06
C SER A 238 -6.68 34.29 -0.58
N HIS A 239 -7.37 35.38 -0.94
CA HIS A 239 -8.69 35.31 -1.57
C HIS A 239 -8.66 34.63 -2.95
N TYR A 240 -7.69 34.95 -3.81
CA TYR A 240 -7.57 34.30 -5.13
C TYR A 240 -7.26 32.81 -5.00
N LEU A 241 -6.39 32.42 -4.06
CA LEU A 241 -6.10 31.02 -3.75
C LEU A 241 -7.35 30.26 -3.28
N ARG A 242 -8.14 30.83 -2.36
CA ARG A 242 -9.40 30.20 -1.91
C ARG A 242 -10.48 30.13 -3.00
N LYS A 243 -10.42 31.03 -3.99
CA LYS A 243 -11.34 31.05 -5.14
C LYS A 243 -10.84 30.22 -6.32
N THR A 244 -9.77 29.45 -6.17
CA THR A 244 -9.33 28.50 -7.18
C THR A 244 -10.34 27.37 -7.33
N ASP A 245 -10.70 27.09 -8.58
CA ASP A 245 -11.54 25.95 -8.98
C ASP A 245 -10.96 25.42 -10.30
N ILE A 246 -10.13 24.39 -10.18
CA ILE A 246 -9.37 23.81 -11.30
C ILE A 246 -9.36 22.29 -11.20
N ARG A 247 -9.00 21.62 -12.31
CA ARG A 247 -8.75 20.19 -12.33
C ARG A 247 -7.23 19.91 -12.35
N GLY A 248 -6.81 19.00 -11.47
CA GLY A 248 -5.44 18.49 -11.39
C GLY A 248 -5.41 16.97 -11.43
N ILE A 249 -4.23 16.40 -11.14
CA ILE A 249 -4.05 14.94 -11.19
C ILE A 249 -4.67 14.22 -9.98
N THR A 250 -4.96 14.98 -8.91
CA THR A 250 -5.78 14.55 -7.77
C THR A 250 -7.28 14.83 -7.98
N GLY A 251 -7.71 15.12 -9.21
CA GLY A 251 -9.10 15.41 -9.55
C GLY A 251 -9.46 16.88 -9.36
N ASN A 252 -10.67 17.14 -8.89
CA ASN A 252 -11.16 18.51 -8.70
C ASN A 252 -10.49 19.19 -7.50
N ILE A 253 -10.03 20.43 -7.67
CA ILE A 253 -9.34 21.21 -6.65
C ILE A 253 -10.13 22.50 -6.43
N SER A 254 -10.86 22.52 -5.32
CA SER A 254 -11.60 23.70 -4.87
C SER A 254 -11.50 23.85 -3.36
N PHE A 255 -11.68 25.07 -2.85
CA PHE A 255 -11.54 25.37 -1.43
C PHE A 255 -12.81 25.98 -0.83
N GLY A 256 -13.06 25.69 0.44
CA GLY A 256 -14.06 26.37 1.26
C GLY A 256 -13.56 27.71 1.79
N ASP A 257 -14.43 28.44 2.50
CA ASP A 257 -14.10 29.78 3.00
C ASP A 257 -12.95 29.78 4.01
N LYS A 258 -12.76 28.67 4.73
CA LYS A 258 -11.64 28.45 5.66
C LYS A 258 -10.33 27.99 4.97
N GLY A 259 -10.35 27.76 3.66
CA GLY A 259 -9.19 27.28 2.89
C GLY A 259 -8.99 25.75 2.90
N TYR A 260 -9.90 24.98 3.49
CA TYR A 260 -9.90 23.52 3.37
C TYR A 260 -10.39 23.09 1.99
N ARG A 261 -9.80 22.00 1.47
CA ARG A 261 -10.23 21.41 0.20
C ARG A 261 -11.67 20.89 0.33
N LYS A 262 -12.49 21.13 -0.70
CA LYS A 262 -13.86 20.63 -0.84
C LYS A 262 -14.10 20.11 -2.25
N ASN A 263 -15.19 19.41 -2.45
CA ASN A 263 -15.59 18.79 -3.71
C ASN A 263 -14.45 17.96 -4.30
N PHE A 264 -13.95 17.01 -3.52
CA PHE A 264 -12.86 16.11 -3.89
C PHE A 264 -13.29 14.66 -3.73
N SER A 265 -12.57 13.76 -4.39
CA SER A 265 -12.85 12.34 -4.35
C SER A 265 -11.59 11.55 -4.00
N ILE A 266 -11.79 10.43 -3.31
CA ILE A 266 -10.78 9.45 -2.94
C ILE A 266 -11.27 8.10 -3.44
N ASP A 267 -10.44 7.40 -4.19
CA ASP A 267 -10.69 6.02 -4.59
C ASP A 267 -10.35 5.08 -3.44
N ILE A 268 -11.20 4.06 -3.25
CA ILE A 268 -10.92 2.95 -2.35
C ILE A 268 -10.48 1.77 -3.19
N MET A 269 -9.27 1.31 -2.89
CA MET A 269 -8.57 0.28 -3.62
C MET A 269 -8.46 -0.95 -2.73
N GLU A 270 -8.63 -2.12 -3.34
CA GLU A 270 -8.49 -3.40 -2.67
C GLU A 270 -7.52 -4.29 -3.45
N MET A 271 -6.69 -5.01 -2.72
CA MET A 271 -5.87 -6.10 -3.21
C MET A 271 -6.29 -7.36 -2.46
N THR A 272 -6.74 -8.36 -3.21
CA THR A 272 -7.10 -9.66 -2.66
C THR A 272 -6.10 -10.72 -3.10
N MET A 273 -6.12 -11.87 -2.45
CA MET A 273 -5.16 -12.94 -2.77
C MET A 273 -5.19 -13.31 -4.27
N ASN A 274 -4.03 -13.34 -4.91
CA ASN A 274 -3.84 -13.64 -6.34
C ASN A 274 -4.51 -12.67 -7.32
N THR A 275 -4.80 -11.43 -6.91
CA THR A 275 -5.43 -10.41 -7.77
C THR A 275 -4.64 -9.11 -7.81
N ASP A 276 -4.66 -8.44 -8.96
CA ASP A 276 -4.19 -7.06 -9.09
C ASP A 276 -5.09 -6.13 -8.27
N MET A 277 -4.51 -4.98 -7.89
CA MET A 277 -5.23 -3.91 -7.24
C MET A 277 -6.47 -3.48 -8.04
N ALA A 278 -7.64 -3.56 -7.42
CA ALA A 278 -8.91 -3.19 -8.01
C ALA A 278 -9.54 -2.00 -7.27
N LYS A 279 -10.15 -1.09 -8.02
CA LYS A 279 -10.99 -0.04 -7.44
C LYS A 279 -12.34 -0.65 -7.06
N ILE A 280 -12.69 -0.56 -5.79
CA ILE A 280 -13.96 -1.09 -5.24
C ILE A 280 -14.97 0.02 -4.94
N ALA A 281 -14.50 1.25 -4.70
CA ALA A 281 -15.38 2.37 -4.42
C ALA A 281 -14.72 3.72 -4.74
N THR A 282 -15.54 4.77 -4.73
CA THR A 282 -15.09 6.17 -4.64
C THR A 282 -15.85 6.82 -3.51
N TRP A 283 -15.13 7.50 -2.62
CA TRP A 283 -15.70 8.38 -1.63
C TRP A 283 -15.56 9.84 -2.07
N SER A 284 -16.59 10.65 -1.86
CA SER A 284 -16.54 12.10 -2.02
C SER A 284 -17.18 12.80 -0.84
N ASP A 285 -16.78 14.04 -0.59
CA ASP A 285 -17.36 14.87 0.47
C ASP A 285 -18.80 15.28 0.19
N VAL A 286 -19.27 15.18 -1.06
CA VAL A 286 -20.63 15.52 -1.49
C VAL A 286 -21.57 14.31 -1.50
N ASN A 287 -21.14 13.21 -2.12
CA ASN A 287 -22.01 12.05 -2.36
C ASN A 287 -21.75 10.88 -1.41
N GLY A 288 -20.77 10.98 -0.51
CA GLY A 288 -20.35 9.86 0.32
C GLY A 288 -19.69 8.77 -0.51
N MET A 289 -19.86 7.51 -0.11
CA MET A 289 -19.24 6.34 -0.76
C MET A 289 -20.15 5.77 -1.85
N GLU A 290 -19.60 5.63 -3.05
CA GLU A 290 -20.19 4.96 -4.20
C GLU A 290 -19.39 3.68 -4.50
N LEU A 291 -20.07 2.54 -4.55
CA LEU A 291 -19.46 1.24 -4.79
C LEU A 291 -19.45 0.89 -6.28
N PHE A 292 -18.42 0.17 -6.69
CA PHE A 292 -18.31 -0.39 -8.03
C PHE A 292 -18.08 -1.89 -7.95
N PRO A 293 -18.65 -2.68 -8.88
CA PRO A 293 -18.27 -4.09 -9.01
C PRO A 293 -16.76 -4.19 -9.29
N PRO A 294 -15.97 -4.82 -8.40
CA PRO A 294 -14.53 -4.89 -8.58
C PRO A 294 -14.19 -5.68 -9.83
N LYS A 295 -13.28 -5.11 -10.63
CA LYS A 295 -12.70 -5.78 -11.80
C LYS A 295 -11.36 -6.37 -11.41
N TYR A 296 -11.37 -7.45 -10.63
CA TYR A 296 -10.14 -8.16 -10.29
C TYR A 296 -9.53 -8.78 -11.54
N LYS A 297 -8.28 -8.41 -11.83
CA LYS A 297 -7.46 -9.16 -12.78
C LYS A 297 -6.70 -10.19 -11.96
N ARG A 298 -6.79 -11.47 -12.33
CA ARG A 298 -5.93 -12.49 -11.71
C ARG A 298 -4.49 -12.14 -12.05
N MET A 299 -3.64 -12.03 -11.02
CA MET A 299 -2.22 -11.93 -11.25
C MET A 299 -1.80 -13.20 -11.99
N LYS A 300 -1.18 -13.03 -13.16
CA LYS A 300 -0.44 -14.15 -13.75
C LYS A 300 0.66 -14.44 -12.75
N VAL A 301 0.56 -15.53 -12.01
CA VAL A 301 1.71 -16.11 -11.32
C VAL A 301 2.63 -16.56 -12.45
N SER A 302 3.42 -15.63 -13.00
CA SER A 302 4.69 -16.01 -13.60
C SER A 302 5.44 -16.55 -12.41
N THR A 303 5.39 -17.86 -12.26
CA THR A 303 6.07 -18.55 -11.17
C THR A 303 7.58 -18.27 -11.26
N GLY A 304 8.07 -17.71 -12.38
CA GLY A 304 9.49 -17.53 -12.65
C GLY A 304 10.26 -18.85 -12.51
N LEU A 305 9.52 -19.96 -12.52
CA LEU A 305 9.99 -21.33 -12.39
C LEU A 305 10.41 -21.83 -13.78
N GLU A 306 9.70 -21.40 -14.83
CA GLU A 306 9.93 -21.85 -16.20
C GLU A 306 11.41 -21.68 -16.60
N ASN A 307 12.00 -22.74 -17.16
CA ASN A 307 13.42 -22.82 -17.57
C ASN A 307 14.46 -22.70 -16.45
N LYS A 308 14.09 -22.81 -15.17
CA LYS A 308 15.06 -22.99 -14.08
C LYS A 308 15.28 -24.46 -13.77
N THR A 309 16.51 -24.80 -13.41
CA THR A 309 16.89 -26.13 -12.95
C THR A 309 16.90 -26.18 -11.43
N TYR A 310 16.04 -27.01 -10.84
CA TYR A 310 15.93 -27.22 -9.40
C TYR A 310 16.70 -28.46 -8.96
N ILE A 311 17.42 -28.36 -7.83
CA ILE A 311 18.02 -29.55 -7.21
C ILE A 311 16.97 -30.16 -6.28
N VAL A 312 16.60 -31.41 -6.54
CA VAL A 312 15.65 -32.17 -5.73
C VAL A 312 16.47 -33.14 -4.87
N THR A 313 16.58 -32.83 -3.59
CA THR A 313 17.21 -33.73 -2.61
C THR A 313 16.25 -34.87 -2.27
N SER A 314 16.76 -36.10 -2.22
CA SER A 314 15.99 -37.29 -1.90
C SER A 314 16.85 -38.34 -1.20
N ILE A 315 16.24 -39.40 -0.71
CA ILE A 315 16.89 -40.57 -0.14
C ILE A 315 16.47 -41.82 -0.92
N LEU A 316 17.31 -42.86 -0.93
CA LEU A 316 16.96 -44.15 -1.51
C LEU A 316 16.08 -44.92 -0.53
N GLU A 317 14.85 -45.18 -0.93
CA GLU A 317 13.89 -45.97 -0.17
C GLU A 317 12.93 -46.63 -1.15
N GLU A 318 12.91 -47.95 -1.19
CA GLU A 318 11.97 -48.69 -2.03
C GLU A 318 10.55 -48.61 -1.42
N PRO A 319 9.48 -48.36 -2.21
CA PRO A 319 9.43 -48.19 -3.67
C PRO A 319 9.40 -46.71 -4.13
N TYR A 320 9.80 -45.79 -3.25
CA TYR A 320 9.71 -44.34 -3.47
C TYR A 320 10.80 -43.82 -4.41
N LEU A 321 12.07 -44.13 -4.15
CA LEU A 321 13.18 -43.80 -5.03
C LEU A 321 14.22 -44.92 -4.96
N MET A 322 14.53 -45.51 -6.10
CA MET A 322 15.47 -46.62 -6.24
C MET A 322 16.33 -46.44 -7.49
N TYR A 323 17.46 -47.15 -7.53
CA TYR A 323 18.29 -47.18 -8.74
C TYR A 323 17.59 -47.98 -9.83
N LYS A 324 17.53 -47.41 -11.03
CA LYS A 324 16.98 -48.09 -12.19
C LYS A 324 17.86 -49.27 -12.57
N ARG A 325 17.24 -50.42 -12.83
CA ARG A 325 17.94 -51.59 -13.38
C ARG A 325 18.28 -51.32 -14.85
N ALA A 326 19.56 -51.19 -15.17
CA ALA A 326 20.02 -50.98 -16.54
C ALA A 326 19.78 -52.22 -17.41
N GLU A 327 19.11 -52.05 -18.55
CA GLU A 327 19.01 -53.11 -19.56
C GLU A 327 20.22 -53.08 -20.51
N PRO A 328 20.57 -54.21 -21.17
CA PRO A 328 21.71 -54.24 -22.09
C PRO A 328 21.52 -53.26 -23.26
N GLY A 329 22.26 -52.15 -23.24
CA GLY A 329 22.18 -51.08 -24.24
C GLY A 329 21.78 -49.71 -23.67
N ASP A 330 21.36 -49.63 -22.41
CA ASP A 330 20.99 -48.38 -21.76
C ASP A 330 22.22 -47.55 -21.37
N ILE A 331 22.17 -46.25 -21.69
CA ILE A 331 23.07 -45.23 -21.13
C ILE A 331 22.23 -44.41 -20.16
N LEU A 332 22.33 -44.71 -18.87
CA LEU A 332 21.62 -44.00 -17.81
C LEU A 332 22.49 -42.84 -17.30
N GLU A 333 22.05 -41.60 -17.53
CA GLU A 333 22.74 -40.40 -17.07
C GLU A 333 21.77 -39.46 -16.33
N GLY A 334 22.28 -38.71 -15.35
CA GLY A 334 21.49 -37.74 -14.60
C GLY A 334 20.31 -38.38 -13.84
N ASN A 335 19.10 -37.89 -14.09
CA ASN A 335 17.90 -38.35 -13.38
C ASN A 335 17.44 -39.75 -13.82
N ASP A 336 17.85 -40.21 -15.01
CA ASP A 336 17.42 -41.50 -15.56
C ASP A 336 18.05 -42.71 -14.85
N VAL A 337 19.04 -42.44 -14.00
CA VAL A 337 19.65 -43.42 -13.09
C VAL A 337 18.67 -43.85 -11.99
N PHE A 338 17.60 -43.08 -11.76
CA PHE A 338 16.61 -43.36 -10.72
C PHE A 338 15.24 -43.76 -11.31
N GLU A 339 14.54 -44.60 -10.57
CA GLU A 339 13.13 -45.00 -10.79
C GLU A 339 12.37 -45.04 -9.46
N GLY A 340 11.03 -45.14 -9.51
CA GLY A 340 10.17 -45.22 -8.33
C GLY A 340 9.16 -44.08 -8.26
N TYR A 341 8.25 -44.17 -7.29
CA TYR A 341 7.09 -43.28 -7.17
C TYR A 341 7.46 -41.78 -7.12
N CYS A 342 8.51 -41.42 -6.36
CA CYS A 342 8.93 -40.03 -6.21
C CYS A 342 9.60 -39.47 -7.48
N LYS A 343 10.26 -40.33 -8.28
CA LYS A 343 10.79 -39.94 -9.59
C LYS A 343 9.64 -39.61 -10.54
N ASP A 344 8.66 -40.50 -10.65
CA ASP A 344 7.50 -40.30 -11.53
C ASP A 344 6.70 -39.05 -11.15
N LEU A 345 6.55 -38.80 -9.84
CA LEU A 345 5.93 -37.58 -9.34
C LEU A 345 6.75 -36.33 -9.66
N ALA A 346 8.08 -36.39 -9.53
CA ALA A 346 8.96 -35.28 -9.87
C ALA A 346 8.89 -34.93 -11.37
N ASP A 347 8.83 -35.93 -12.25
CA ASP A 347 8.63 -35.72 -13.69
C ASP A 347 7.29 -35.04 -14.00
N LEU A 348 6.20 -35.49 -13.38
CA LEU A 348 4.87 -34.89 -13.56
C LEU A 348 4.82 -33.43 -13.09
N ILE A 349 5.45 -33.14 -11.95
CA ILE A 349 5.57 -31.77 -11.43
C ILE A 349 6.42 -30.92 -12.39
N ALA A 350 7.54 -31.48 -12.89
CA ALA A 350 8.45 -30.80 -13.79
C ALA A 350 7.78 -30.44 -15.12
N GLU A 351 7.01 -31.37 -15.71
CA GLU A 351 6.24 -31.16 -16.93
C GLU A 351 5.13 -30.13 -16.73
N THR A 352 4.36 -30.24 -15.63
CA THR A 352 3.24 -29.35 -15.34
C THR A 352 3.69 -27.90 -15.12
N LEU A 353 4.82 -27.72 -14.42
CA LEU A 353 5.37 -26.41 -14.07
C LEU A 353 6.39 -25.89 -15.10
N LYS A 354 6.72 -26.70 -16.13
CA LYS A 354 7.74 -26.43 -17.16
C LYS A 354 9.11 -26.07 -16.58
N ILE A 355 9.54 -26.83 -15.57
CA ILE A 355 10.84 -26.67 -14.91
C ILE A 355 11.79 -27.80 -15.30
N ASN A 356 13.09 -27.54 -15.16
CA ASN A 356 14.08 -28.61 -15.17
C ASN A 356 14.40 -29.00 -13.72
N TYR A 357 14.81 -30.24 -13.49
CA TYR A 357 15.26 -30.65 -12.17
C TYR A 357 16.43 -31.64 -12.24
N VAL A 358 17.18 -31.75 -11.15
CA VAL A 358 18.26 -32.72 -10.96
C VAL A 358 18.07 -33.40 -9.62
N LEU A 359 17.95 -34.72 -9.63
CA LEU A 359 17.92 -35.53 -8.42
C LEU A 359 19.30 -35.61 -7.79
N ARG A 360 19.38 -35.38 -6.48
CA ARG A 360 20.57 -35.65 -5.67
C ARG A 360 20.17 -36.42 -4.43
N LEU A 361 21.01 -37.39 -4.07
CA LEU A 361 20.86 -38.07 -2.80
C LEU A 361 21.41 -37.20 -1.67
N VAL A 362 20.69 -37.18 -0.55
CA VAL A 362 21.12 -36.48 0.66
C VAL A 362 22.45 -37.04 1.15
N ASN A 363 23.40 -36.15 1.47
CA ASN A 363 24.79 -36.55 1.72
C ASN A 363 24.98 -37.48 2.93
N ASP A 364 24.22 -37.25 4.00
CA ASP A 364 24.30 -37.99 5.26
C ASP A 364 23.27 -39.13 5.37
N SER A 365 22.51 -39.39 4.30
CA SER A 365 21.45 -40.42 4.26
C SER A 365 20.42 -40.28 5.39
N ALA A 366 20.20 -39.06 5.90
CA ALA A 366 19.21 -38.79 6.95
C ALA A 366 18.03 -37.97 6.44
N TYR A 367 16.84 -38.23 6.97
CA TYR A 367 15.66 -37.40 6.70
C TYR A 367 15.82 -35.98 7.25
N GLY A 368 16.24 -35.88 8.51
CA GLY A 368 16.49 -34.63 9.20
C GLY A 368 16.15 -34.73 10.67
N GLY A 369 17.08 -34.29 11.50
CA GLY A 369 16.98 -34.22 12.95
C GLY A 369 17.78 -33.04 13.47
N GLN A 370 17.48 -32.63 14.69
CA GLN A 370 18.24 -31.58 15.35
C GLN A 370 19.66 -32.07 15.61
N ASP A 371 20.64 -31.33 15.09
CA ASP A 371 22.05 -31.64 15.25
C ASP A 371 22.78 -30.41 15.77
N PRO A 372 23.24 -30.43 17.04
CA PRO A 372 24.04 -29.35 17.63
C PRO A 372 25.35 -29.06 16.89
N ASN A 373 25.85 -30.03 16.12
CA ASN A 373 27.08 -29.88 15.33
C ASN A 373 26.80 -29.34 13.92
N SER A 374 25.54 -29.26 13.50
CA SER A 374 25.17 -28.66 12.22
C SER A 374 25.13 -27.12 12.34
N PRO A 375 25.72 -26.37 11.40
CA PRO A 375 25.73 -24.90 11.43
C PRO A 375 24.33 -24.24 11.50
N VAL A 376 23.31 -24.97 11.03
CA VAL A 376 21.89 -24.54 10.99
C VAL A 376 21.02 -25.29 12.00
N GLY A 377 21.61 -26.11 12.87
CA GLY A 377 20.91 -26.87 13.90
C GLY A 377 20.12 -28.08 13.41
N TRP A 378 20.13 -28.36 12.10
CA TRP A 378 19.46 -29.51 11.47
C TRP A 378 20.39 -30.25 10.50
N ASN A 379 20.33 -31.58 10.50
CA ASN A 379 21.00 -32.45 9.50
C ASN A 379 20.01 -32.95 8.45
N GLY A 380 20.43 -33.89 7.59
CA GLY A 380 19.56 -34.54 6.61
C GLY A 380 19.04 -33.61 5.52
N MET A 381 17.98 -34.07 4.86
CA MET A 381 17.26 -33.31 3.82
C MET A 381 16.73 -31.98 4.38
N VAL A 382 16.26 -31.97 5.63
CA VAL A 382 15.83 -30.73 6.31
C VAL A 382 16.98 -29.71 6.38
N GLY A 383 18.18 -30.15 6.77
CA GLY A 383 19.36 -29.30 6.81
C GLY A 383 19.77 -28.76 5.44
N GLU A 384 19.65 -29.55 4.37
CA GLU A 384 19.93 -29.12 2.99
C GLU A 384 18.96 -28.03 2.51
N LEU A 385 17.68 -28.08 2.90
CA LEU A 385 16.71 -27.04 2.53
C LEU A 385 16.93 -25.71 3.28
N ILE A 386 17.53 -25.75 4.46
CA ILE A 386 17.82 -24.55 5.28
C ILE A 386 19.15 -23.90 4.86
N ARG A 387 20.14 -24.70 4.46
CA ARG A 387 21.44 -24.24 3.94
C ARG A 387 21.26 -23.76 2.49
N LYS A 388 20.93 -22.48 2.32
CA LYS A 388 20.80 -21.84 1.00
C LYS A 388 22.05 -21.96 0.14
#